data_AF-A0A965QTZ0-F1
#
_entry.id   AF-A0A965QTZ0-F1
#
_cell.length_a   1.000
_cell.length_b   1.000
_cell.length_c   1.000
_cell.angle_alpha   90.00
_cell.angle_beta   90.00
_cell.angle_gamma   90.00
#
_symmetry.space_group_name_H-M   'P 1'
#
loop_
_entity.id
_entity.type
_entity.pdbx_description
1 polymer ?
#
loop_
_entity_poly.entity_id
_entity_poly.type
_entity_poly.pdbx_seq_one_letter_code
_entity_poly.pdbx_strand_id
1 'polypeptide(L)'
;MAVLLLLGTFALYFLNRGTPLIAPAVPLRKATEPAKAGEESAARAQAGSRPSATAAAPGGRTTAPFNPADFPIAVRLNAADSTIRRDLETLDQIFEAWRTNFPREGNPIGENAEITRALTGDNRIGFALIPPKHPAINASGELCDRWGTPFRFHQISGEEMEIRSAGPDRRFATGDDAVWAPSPGGFQKTP
;
A
#
# COMPACT_ATOMS: atom_id res chain seq x y z
N MET A 1 43.15 34.87 -26.69
CA MET A 1 42.37 34.23 -27.77
C MET A 1 41.94 32.86 -27.31
N ALA A 2 40.70 32.71 -26.83
CA ALA A 2 39.88 31.48 -26.83
C ALA A 2 38.68 31.73 -25.91
N VAL A 3 37.53 31.97 -26.52
CA VAL A 3 36.24 32.22 -25.88
C VAL A 3 35.32 31.05 -26.23
N LEU A 4 34.55 30.56 -25.24
CA LEU A 4 33.36 29.70 -25.34
C LEU A 4 33.52 28.23 -25.80
N LEU A 5 33.35 27.29 -24.85
CA LEU A 5 32.78 25.95 -25.11
C LEU A 5 32.00 25.48 -23.87
N LEU A 6 30.71 25.78 -23.84
CA LEU A 6 29.72 25.20 -22.94
C LEU A 6 28.46 24.94 -23.79
N LEU A 7 27.82 23.79 -23.56
CA LEU A 7 26.56 23.29 -24.15
C LEU A 7 26.74 22.33 -25.34
N GLY A 8 26.84 21.03 -25.05
CA GLY A 8 26.95 20.01 -26.09
C GLY A 8 26.64 18.57 -25.71
N THR A 9 25.77 18.27 -24.73
CA THR A 9 25.34 16.87 -24.44
C THR A 9 23.93 16.72 -23.84
N PHE A 10 23.02 17.68 -23.97
CA PHE A 10 21.65 17.57 -23.42
C PHE A 10 20.56 17.17 -24.44
N ALA A 11 20.94 16.91 -25.70
CA ALA A 11 19.99 16.88 -26.83
C ALA A 11 19.58 15.49 -27.35
N LEU A 12 19.73 14.39 -26.58
CA LEU A 12 19.39 13.05 -27.08
C LEU A 12 18.44 12.20 -26.23
N TYR A 13 17.80 12.74 -25.18
CA TYR A 13 16.89 11.94 -24.33
C TYR A 13 15.41 12.35 -24.41
N PHE A 14 15.06 13.41 -25.14
CA PHE A 14 13.68 13.91 -25.20
C PHE A 14 12.95 13.61 -26.52
N LEU A 15 13.47 12.70 -27.34
CA LEU A 15 12.90 12.37 -28.64
C LEU A 15 12.24 10.99 -28.69
N ASN A 16 11.46 10.58 -27.67
CA ASN A 16 10.53 9.46 -27.85
C ASN A 16 9.42 9.39 -26.77
N ARG A 17 8.54 10.39 -26.71
CA ARG A 17 7.20 10.19 -26.12
C ARG A 17 6.15 10.60 -27.12
N GLY A 18 5.47 9.59 -27.66
CA GLY A 18 4.32 9.74 -28.54
C GLY A 18 3.24 10.59 -27.88
N THR A 19 2.68 11.46 -28.69
CA THR A 19 1.51 12.31 -28.47
C THR A 19 0.27 11.50 -28.12
N PRO A 20 -0.48 11.81 -27.05
CA PRO A 20 -1.89 11.44 -26.98
C PRO A 20 -2.69 12.40 -27.87
N LEU A 21 -3.47 11.83 -28.79
CA LEU A 21 -4.36 12.55 -29.71
C LEU A 21 -5.43 13.31 -28.91
N ILE A 22 -5.42 14.63 -29.05
CA ILE A 22 -6.49 15.53 -28.64
C ILE A 22 -7.69 15.25 -29.56
N ALA A 23 -8.79 14.76 -29.01
CA ALA A 23 -10.07 14.69 -29.71
C ALA A 23 -10.62 16.10 -29.96
N PRO A 24 -11.21 16.41 -31.14
CA PRO A 24 -11.72 17.74 -31.42
C PRO A 24 -13.00 18.04 -30.61
N ALA A 25 -13.07 19.27 -30.10
CA ALA A 25 -14.20 19.84 -29.39
C ALA A 25 -15.47 19.87 -30.28
N VAL A 26 -16.55 19.29 -29.77
CA VAL A 26 -17.91 19.45 -30.30
C VAL A 26 -18.45 20.82 -29.85
N PRO A 27 -18.94 21.70 -30.74
CA PRO A 27 -19.47 22.98 -30.33
C PRO A 27 -20.84 22.84 -29.66
N LEU A 28 -20.98 23.50 -28.51
CA LEU A 28 -22.20 23.63 -27.71
C LEU A 28 -23.29 24.37 -28.53
N ARG A 29 -24.39 23.69 -28.87
CA ARG A 29 -25.61 24.34 -29.39
C ARG A 29 -26.55 24.65 -28.23
N LYS A 30 -27.10 25.86 -28.23
CA LYS A 30 -28.00 26.42 -27.20
C LYS A 30 -29.44 25.93 -27.43
N ALA A 31 -30.05 25.45 -26.33
CA ALA A 31 -31.46 25.34 -25.92
C ALA A 31 -32.60 25.19 -26.96
N THR A 32 -33.45 24.17 -26.78
CA THR A 32 -34.95 24.23 -26.78
C THR A 32 -35.50 22.90 -26.21
N GLU A 33 -36.29 22.96 -25.12
CA GLU A 33 -37.16 21.90 -24.56
C GLU A 33 -38.52 21.87 -25.32
N PRO A 34 -39.50 20.95 -25.10
CA PRO A 34 -39.55 19.70 -24.32
C PRO A 34 -40.25 18.50 -25.06
N ALA A 35 -40.39 17.33 -24.40
CA ALA A 35 -41.58 16.45 -24.36
C ALA A 35 -41.36 14.91 -24.47
N LYS A 36 -41.86 14.21 -23.43
CA LYS A 36 -42.62 12.93 -23.35
C LYS A 36 -42.16 11.62 -24.04
N ALA A 37 -42.10 10.58 -23.18
CA ALA A 37 -42.79 9.28 -23.22
C ALA A 37 -42.20 8.07 -24.00
N GLY A 38 -42.42 6.88 -23.40
CA GLY A 38 -42.47 5.55 -24.03
C GLY A 38 -41.16 4.76 -23.92
N GLU A 39 -41.07 3.77 -23.03
CA GLU A 39 -41.34 2.34 -23.30
C GLU A 39 -40.22 1.68 -24.13
N GLU A 40 -39.37 0.86 -23.51
CA GLU A 40 -39.57 -0.59 -23.32
C GLU A 40 -38.79 -1.36 -24.40
N SER A 41 -37.83 -2.19 -24.01
CA SER A 41 -37.79 -3.60 -24.43
C SER A 41 -36.50 -4.28 -23.97
N ALA A 42 -36.72 -5.50 -23.51
CA ALA A 42 -35.81 -6.38 -22.81
C ALA A 42 -34.92 -7.22 -23.73
N ALA A 43 -34.14 -8.08 -23.06
CA ALA A 43 -33.34 -9.20 -23.58
C ALA A 43 -31.98 -8.76 -24.17
N ARG A 44 -30.85 -9.39 -23.82
CA ARG A 44 -30.64 -10.84 -23.73
C ARG A 44 -29.32 -11.16 -23.00
N ALA A 45 -29.35 -12.25 -22.24
CA ALA A 45 -28.19 -12.85 -21.57
C ALA A 45 -27.12 -13.33 -22.55
N GLN A 46 -25.85 -13.27 -22.15
CA GLN A 46 -24.87 -14.29 -22.53
C GLN A 46 -23.74 -14.42 -21.50
N ALA A 47 -23.69 -15.62 -20.92
CA ALA A 47 -22.60 -16.15 -20.13
C ALA A 47 -21.37 -16.39 -21.02
N GLY A 48 -20.19 -16.07 -20.49
CA GLY A 48 -18.89 -16.35 -21.10
C GLY A 48 -17.87 -16.66 -20.01
N SER A 49 -17.49 -17.92 -19.94
CA SER A 49 -16.72 -18.62 -18.93
C SER A 49 -15.32 -18.04 -18.64
N ARG A 50 -14.97 -17.89 -17.35
CA ARG A 50 -13.59 -17.73 -16.88
C ARG A 50 -12.85 -19.07 -16.97
N PRO A 51 -11.64 -19.17 -17.53
CA PRO A 51 -10.76 -20.28 -17.25
C PRO A 51 -10.05 -20.06 -15.91
N SER A 52 -10.22 -21.03 -15.01
CA SER A 52 -9.47 -21.18 -13.76
C SER A 52 -7.97 -21.27 -14.04
N ALA A 53 -7.22 -20.29 -13.56
CA ALA A 53 -5.77 -20.43 -13.42
C ALA A 53 -5.48 -21.09 -12.08
N THR A 54 -5.04 -22.34 -12.15
CA THR A 54 -4.48 -23.12 -11.05
C THR A 54 -3.37 -22.33 -10.35
N ALA A 55 -3.63 -21.89 -9.10
CA ALA A 55 -2.60 -21.35 -8.24
C ALA A 55 -1.68 -22.50 -7.79
N ALA A 56 -0.47 -22.54 -8.35
CA ALA A 56 0.61 -23.35 -7.82
C ALA A 56 1.01 -22.79 -6.44
N ALA A 57 0.83 -23.56 -5.38
CA ALA A 57 1.30 -23.22 -4.05
C ALA A 57 2.85 -23.28 -4.02
N PRO A 58 3.57 -22.22 -3.61
CA PRO A 58 4.96 -22.35 -3.26
C PRO A 58 5.08 -23.04 -1.90
N GLY A 59 6.02 -23.99 -1.83
CA GLY A 59 6.17 -24.99 -0.77
C GLY A 59 6.29 -24.44 0.65
N GLY A 60 5.88 -25.29 1.58
CA GLY A 60 5.93 -25.06 3.02
C GLY A 60 7.35 -24.75 3.49
N ARG A 61 7.60 -23.49 3.81
CA ARG A 61 8.75 -23.10 4.62
C ARG A 61 8.48 -23.62 6.02
N THR A 62 9.31 -24.55 6.48
CA THR A 62 9.32 -25.10 7.83
C THR A 62 9.17 -23.98 8.87
N THR A 63 8.06 -23.99 9.60
CA THR A 63 7.75 -22.97 10.60
C THR A 63 8.54 -23.26 11.87
N ALA A 64 9.74 -22.71 11.99
CA ALA A 64 10.39 -22.62 13.28
C ALA A 64 9.46 -21.87 14.26
N PRO A 65 9.36 -22.30 15.54
CA PRO A 65 8.60 -21.56 16.53
C PRO A 65 9.15 -20.14 16.69
N PHE A 66 8.25 -19.20 17.02
CA PHE A 66 8.62 -17.80 17.23
C PHE A 66 9.65 -17.69 18.37
N ASN A 67 10.86 -17.23 18.03
CA ASN A 67 11.85 -16.79 19.01
C ASN A 67 11.88 -15.25 18.99
N PRO A 68 11.50 -14.57 20.09
CA PRO A 68 11.56 -13.12 20.20
C PRO A 68 12.92 -12.50 19.84
N ALA A 69 14.02 -13.22 20.10
CA ALA A 69 15.37 -12.74 19.81
C ALA A 69 15.65 -12.61 18.30
N ASP A 70 14.94 -13.37 17.46
CA ASP A 70 15.12 -13.34 16.00
C ASP A 70 14.40 -12.14 15.37
N PHE A 71 13.41 -11.56 16.08
CA PHE A 71 12.58 -10.44 15.59
C PHE A 71 12.43 -9.33 16.64
N PRO A 72 13.54 -8.67 17.03
CA PRO A 72 13.57 -7.75 18.17
C PRO A 72 12.74 -6.47 17.99
N ILE A 73 12.45 -6.06 16.75
CA ILE A 73 11.55 -4.93 16.47
C ILE A 73 10.09 -5.41 16.57
N ALA A 74 9.75 -6.47 15.84
CA ALA A 74 8.37 -6.94 15.75
C ALA A 74 7.80 -7.46 17.08
N VAL A 75 8.63 -7.96 18.01
CA VAL A 75 8.17 -8.43 19.34
C VAL A 75 7.39 -7.36 20.13
N ARG A 76 7.64 -6.07 19.88
CA ARG A 76 6.96 -4.97 20.57
C ARG A 76 5.59 -4.64 19.98
N LEU A 77 5.32 -5.06 18.75
CA LEU A 77 4.08 -4.77 18.05
C LEU A 77 2.90 -5.42 18.77
N ASN A 78 1.96 -4.59 19.23
CA ASN A 78 0.78 -5.02 20.00
C ASN A 78 1.13 -5.73 21.33
N ALA A 79 2.31 -5.49 21.90
CA ALA A 79 2.63 -6.01 23.23
C ALA A 79 1.62 -5.52 24.28
N ALA A 80 1.26 -6.37 25.24
CA ALA A 80 0.16 -6.11 26.18
C ALA A 80 0.38 -4.85 27.05
N ASP A 81 1.64 -4.49 27.28
CA ASP A 81 2.08 -3.32 28.06
C ASP A 81 2.36 -2.07 27.17
N SER A 82 2.03 -2.14 25.88
CA SER A 82 2.31 -1.08 24.89
C SER A 82 1.13 -0.12 24.71
N THR A 83 1.29 0.90 23.85
CA THR A 83 0.20 1.80 23.39
C THR A 83 0.12 1.85 21.87
N ILE A 84 -1.02 2.25 21.30
CA ILE A 84 -1.16 2.33 19.83
C ILE A 84 -0.09 3.23 19.19
N ARG A 85 0.31 4.30 19.89
CA ARG A 85 1.43 5.14 19.47
C ARG A 85 2.72 4.34 19.33
N ARG A 86 3.05 3.50 20.31
CA ARG A 86 4.25 2.65 20.27
C ARG A 86 4.17 1.56 19.21
N ASP A 87 2.98 1.04 18.94
CA ASP A 87 2.78 0.08 17.85
C ASP A 87 3.06 0.74 16.49
N LEU A 88 2.55 1.97 16.28
CA LEU A 88 2.82 2.75 15.07
C LEU A 88 4.31 3.10 14.91
N GLU A 89 4.98 3.51 16.00
CA GLU A 89 6.45 3.69 16.01
C GLU A 89 7.19 2.38 15.66
N THR A 90 6.70 1.24 16.14
CA THR A 90 7.30 -0.07 15.83
C THR A 90 7.14 -0.41 14.35
N LEU A 91 6.00 -0.11 13.74
CA LEU A 91 5.79 -0.30 12.30
C LEU A 91 6.68 0.62 11.47
N ASP A 92 6.86 1.88 11.88
CA ASP A 92 7.80 2.80 11.25
C ASP A 92 9.23 2.24 11.28
N GLN A 93 9.69 1.73 12.43
CA GLN A 93 10.98 1.05 12.57
C GLN A 93 11.10 -0.20 11.67
N ILE A 94 10.01 -0.94 11.46
CA ILE A 94 9.99 -2.07 10.52
C ILE A 94 10.17 -1.58 9.08
N PHE A 95 9.53 -0.48 8.68
CA PHE A 95 9.71 0.10 7.35
C PHE A 95 11.11 0.71 7.15
N GLU A 96 11.69 1.32 8.18
CA GLU A 96 13.11 1.74 8.20
C GLU A 96 14.06 0.55 7.97
N ALA A 97 13.82 -0.55 8.72
CA ALA A 97 14.60 -1.76 8.58
C ALA A 97 14.42 -2.40 7.19
N TRP A 98 13.22 -2.36 6.63
CA TRP A 98 12.96 -2.78 5.26
C TRP A 98 13.83 -2.01 4.27
N ARG A 99 13.79 -0.67 4.30
CA ARG A 99 14.56 0.15 3.36
C ARG A 99 16.07 -0.04 3.46
N THR A 100 16.58 -0.39 4.63
CA THR A 100 18.00 -0.77 4.79
C THR A 100 18.36 -2.04 4.00
N ASN A 101 17.42 -2.98 3.85
CA ASN A 101 17.60 -4.23 3.09
C ASN A 101 17.21 -4.11 1.60
N PHE A 102 16.40 -3.10 1.26
CA PHE A 102 15.91 -2.83 -0.10
C PHE A 102 16.13 -1.36 -0.52
N PRO A 103 17.38 -0.83 -0.49
CA PRO A 103 17.67 0.61 -0.62
C PRO A 103 17.37 1.22 -1.99
N ARG A 104 17.00 0.41 -2.99
CA ARG A 104 16.64 0.87 -4.34
C ARG A 104 15.15 0.70 -4.66
N GLU A 105 14.39 0.06 -3.77
CA GLU A 105 12.98 -0.30 -3.99
C GLU A 105 12.04 0.60 -3.17
N GLY A 106 12.52 1.10 -2.03
CA GLY A 106 11.67 1.83 -1.08
C GLY A 106 10.86 0.88 -0.20
N ASN A 107 9.78 1.37 0.39
CA ASN A 107 8.80 0.63 1.18
C ASN A 107 8.12 -0.45 0.33
N PRO A 108 7.65 -1.56 0.95
CA PRO A 108 6.84 -2.53 0.24
C PRO A 108 5.53 -1.88 -0.24
N ILE A 109 5.08 -2.30 -1.42
CA ILE A 109 3.89 -1.77 -2.08
C ILE A 109 2.75 -2.79 -2.10
N GLY A 110 1.53 -2.29 -2.29
CA GLY A 110 0.31 -3.09 -2.37
C GLY A 110 -0.64 -2.90 -1.20
N GLU A 111 -1.63 -3.79 -1.11
CA GLU A 111 -2.61 -3.85 -0.04
C GLU A 111 -2.00 -4.44 1.25
N ASN A 112 -2.71 -4.36 2.37
CA ASN A 112 -2.22 -4.81 3.68
C ASN A 112 -1.64 -6.24 3.66
N ALA A 113 -2.38 -7.20 3.10
CA ALA A 113 -1.92 -8.59 3.03
C ALA A 113 -0.67 -8.76 2.17
N GLU A 114 -0.50 -7.97 1.11
CA GLU A 114 0.67 -8.02 0.23
C GLU A 114 1.91 -7.44 0.92
N ILE A 115 1.74 -6.31 1.62
CA ILE A 115 2.78 -5.73 2.47
C ILE A 115 3.17 -6.70 3.59
N THR A 116 2.18 -7.31 4.26
CA THR A 116 2.42 -8.28 5.34
C THR A 116 3.18 -9.51 4.83
N ARG A 117 2.81 -10.02 3.66
CA ARG A 117 3.50 -11.13 2.98
C ARG A 117 4.95 -10.77 2.66
N ALA A 118 5.21 -9.55 2.17
CA ALA A 118 6.57 -9.07 1.94
C ALA A 118 7.39 -8.98 3.24
N LEU A 119 6.81 -8.39 4.30
CA LEU A 119 7.44 -8.25 5.63
C LEU A 119 7.70 -9.59 6.34
N THR A 120 6.95 -10.63 5.98
CA THR A 120 7.09 -12.00 6.52
C THR A 120 8.03 -12.89 5.70
N GLY A 121 8.77 -12.29 4.76
CA GLY A 121 9.85 -12.97 4.03
C GLY A 121 9.46 -13.43 2.63
N ASP A 122 8.29 -13.09 2.11
CA ASP A 122 7.98 -13.32 0.69
C ASP A 122 8.43 -12.12 -0.15
N ASN A 123 9.74 -11.97 -0.17
CA ASN A 123 10.49 -10.97 -0.90
C ASN A 123 11.72 -11.63 -1.54
N ARG A 124 12.41 -10.92 -2.44
CA ARG A 124 13.47 -11.49 -3.27
C ARG A 124 14.67 -12.10 -2.50
N ILE A 125 14.87 -11.74 -1.24
CA ILE A 125 15.98 -12.27 -0.41
C ILE A 125 15.48 -13.21 0.71
N GLY A 126 14.17 -13.48 0.79
CA GLY A 126 13.61 -14.34 1.83
C GLY A 126 13.72 -13.78 3.25
N PHE A 127 13.99 -12.48 3.40
CA PHE A 127 14.29 -11.86 4.70
C PHE A 127 13.00 -11.45 5.42
N ALA A 128 12.72 -12.03 6.58
CA ALA A 128 11.54 -11.71 7.36
C ALA A 128 11.87 -10.68 8.45
N LEU A 129 11.10 -9.59 8.51
CA LEU A 129 11.11 -8.59 9.58
C LEU A 129 10.03 -8.86 10.62
N ILE A 130 8.95 -9.50 10.20
CA ILE A 130 7.86 -9.98 11.06
C ILE A 130 7.80 -11.50 10.93
N PRO A 131 7.70 -12.26 12.03
CA PRO A 131 7.55 -13.71 11.94
C PRO A 131 6.19 -14.06 11.28
N PRO A 132 6.12 -15.05 10.37
CA PRO A 132 4.87 -15.39 9.67
C PRO A 132 3.69 -15.77 10.56
N LYS A 133 3.95 -16.17 11.82
CA LYS A 133 2.92 -16.52 12.83
C LYS A 133 2.79 -15.45 13.93
N HIS A 134 3.14 -14.20 13.63
CA HIS A 134 3.01 -13.11 14.59
C HIS A 134 1.54 -12.95 15.04
N PRO A 135 1.24 -12.74 16.34
CA PRO A 135 -0.14 -12.59 16.82
C PRO A 135 -0.92 -11.43 16.20
N ALA A 136 -0.22 -10.41 15.69
CA ALA A 136 -0.82 -9.29 14.97
C ALA A 136 -1.28 -9.64 13.55
N ILE A 137 -0.96 -10.83 13.02
CA ILE A 137 -1.39 -11.25 11.68
C ILE A 137 -2.67 -12.06 11.80
N ASN A 138 -3.74 -11.64 11.12
CA ASN A 138 -5.01 -12.34 11.14
C ASN A 138 -5.02 -13.55 10.17
N ALA A 139 -6.14 -14.29 10.13
CA ALA A 139 -6.30 -15.46 9.26
C ALA A 139 -6.26 -15.14 7.75
N SER A 140 -6.54 -13.89 7.37
CA SER A 140 -6.45 -13.40 5.99
C SER A 140 -5.02 -13.00 5.59
N GLY A 141 -4.07 -13.07 6.53
CA GLY A 141 -2.69 -12.64 6.31
C GLY A 141 -2.49 -11.13 6.41
N GLU A 142 -3.42 -10.41 7.05
CA GLU A 142 -3.33 -8.96 7.23
C GLU A 142 -2.72 -8.61 8.59
N LEU A 143 -1.85 -7.60 8.62
CA LEU A 143 -1.31 -7.03 9.84
C LEU A 143 -2.35 -6.11 10.48
N CYS A 144 -2.73 -6.46 11.70
CA CYS A 144 -3.79 -5.82 12.47
C CYS A 144 -3.26 -4.99 13.63
N ASP A 145 -3.99 -3.95 13.97
CA ASP A 145 -3.79 -3.19 15.20
C ASP A 145 -4.11 -4.01 16.44
N ARG A 146 -3.81 -3.44 17.61
CA ARG A 146 -4.05 -4.07 18.92
C ARG A 146 -5.51 -4.42 19.21
N TRP A 147 -6.46 -3.89 18.43
CA TRP A 147 -7.88 -4.22 18.56
C TRP A 147 -8.33 -5.24 17.51
N GLY A 148 -7.44 -5.69 16.62
CA GLY A 148 -7.70 -6.71 15.62
C GLY A 148 -8.21 -6.16 14.28
N THR A 149 -8.18 -4.84 14.07
CA THR A 149 -8.54 -4.23 12.78
C THR A 149 -7.29 -4.16 11.90
N PRO A 150 -7.34 -4.60 10.62
CA PRO A 150 -6.22 -4.43 9.70
C PRO A 150 -5.78 -2.96 9.62
N PHE A 151 -4.48 -2.70 9.74
CA PHE A 151 -3.96 -1.35 9.50
C PHE A 151 -4.27 -0.91 8.06
N ARG A 152 -4.51 0.39 7.86
CA ARG A 152 -4.48 1.00 6.53
C ARG A 152 -3.09 1.54 6.26
N PHE A 153 -2.46 1.03 5.21
CA PHE A 153 -1.19 1.53 4.70
C PHE A 153 -1.48 2.42 3.49
N HIS A 154 -1.02 3.66 3.55
CA HIS A 154 -1.12 4.59 2.43
C HIS A 154 0.29 5.02 2.02
N GLN A 155 0.73 4.54 0.87
CA GLN A 155 2.01 4.90 0.28
C GLN A 155 1.94 6.34 -0.23
N ILE A 156 2.62 7.25 0.46
CA ILE A 156 2.75 8.65 0.04
C ILE A 156 3.85 8.76 -1.02
N SER A 157 4.97 8.07 -0.78
CA SER A 157 6.08 7.96 -1.73
C SER A 157 6.78 6.61 -1.58
N GLY A 158 7.87 6.41 -2.33
CA GLY A 158 8.71 5.22 -2.17
C GLY A 158 9.29 5.08 -0.76
N GLU A 159 9.46 6.17 0.01
CA GLU A 159 10.06 6.11 1.35
C GLU A 159 9.07 6.46 2.46
N GLU A 160 7.94 7.06 2.10
CA GLU A 160 6.95 7.60 3.04
C GLU A 160 5.67 6.76 3.04
N MET A 161 5.32 6.25 4.22
CA MET A 161 4.10 5.48 4.47
C MET A 161 3.28 6.17 5.56
N GLU A 162 2.04 6.54 5.25
CA GLU A 162 1.04 6.77 6.31
C GLU A 162 0.50 5.43 6.81
N ILE A 163 0.41 5.31 8.13
CA ILE A 163 -0.12 4.11 8.80
C ILE A 163 -1.28 4.54 9.67
N ARG A 164 -2.44 3.90 9.50
CA ARG A 164 -3.65 4.20 10.26
C ARG A 164 -4.23 2.98 10.94
N SER A 165 -4.49 3.10 12.24
CA SER A 165 -5.32 2.19 13.01
C SER A 165 -6.73 2.76 13.17
N ALA A 166 -7.72 1.87 13.19
CA ALA A 166 -9.13 2.21 13.37
C ALA A 166 -9.55 2.38 14.84
N GLY A 167 -8.59 2.37 15.77
CA GLY A 167 -8.88 2.58 17.18
C GLY A 167 -9.69 1.45 17.86
N PRO A 168 -10.03 1.64 19.15
CA PRO A 168 -10.90 0.73 19.90
C PRO A 168 -12.25 0.44 19.27
N ASP A 169 -12.85 1.40 18.55
CA ASP A 169 -14.18 1.22 17.96
C ASP A 169 -14.18 0.40 16.66
N ARG A 170 -12.98 0.16 16.10
CA ARG A 170 -12.70 -0.64 14.90
C ARG A 170 -13.34 -0.08 13.63
N ARG A 171 -13.57 1.23 13.57
CA ARG A 171 -14.15 1.92 12.42
C ARG A 171 -13.21 3.03 11.99
N PHE A 172 -12.83 3.04 10.72
CA PHE A 172 -12.05 4.15 10.19
C PHE A 172 -12.87 5.44 10.09
N ALA A 173 -12.15 6.56 10.10
CA ALA A 173 -12.70 7.91 9.98
C ALA A 173 -13.59 8.30 11.18
N THR A 174 -13.18 7.87 12.36
CA THR A 174 -13.72 8.26 13.67
C THR A 174 -12.64 8.98 14.49
N GLY A 175 -13.01 9.58 15.61
CA GLY A 175 -12.09 10.36 16.45
C GLY A 175 -11.07 9.52 17.24
N ASP A 176 -11.21 8.19 17.28
CA ASP A 176 -10.26 7.28 17.92
C ASP A 176 -9.23 6.67 16.96
N ASP A 177 -9.31 6.98 15.66
CA ASP A 177 -8.27 6.69 14.68
C ASP A 177 -6.92 7.22 15.16
N ALA A 178 -5.90 6.38 15.02
CA ALA A 178 -4.51 6.75 15.28
C ALA A 178 -3.72 6.73 13.97
N VAL A 179 -2.99 7.81 13.68
CA VAL A 179 -2.27 7.99 12.42
C VAL A 179 -0.79 8.25 12.67
N TRP A 180 0.06 7.56 11.92
CA TRP A 180 1.46 7.90 11.72
C TRP A 180 1.62 8.56 10.35
N ALA A 181 2.14 9.79 10.32
CA ALA A 181 2.36 10.54 9.08
C ALA A 181 3.85 10.92 8.94
N PRO A 182 4.47 10.69 7.77
CA PRO A 182 5.86 11.05 7.52
C PRO A 182 5.98 12.57 7.23
N SER A 183 6.12 13.38 8.31
CA SER A 183 6.76 14.72 8.42
C SER A 183 6.04 15.61 9.47
N PRO A 184 6.77 16.38 10.32
CA PRO A 184 7.81 15.90 11.22
C PRO A 184 7.20 15.04 12.35
N GLY A 185 7.25 13.72 12.16
CA GLY A 185 7.48 12.71 13.22
C GLY A 185 6.48 12.60 14.38
N GLY A 186 5.23 13.03 14.24
CA GLY A 186 4.26 13.00 15.34
C GLY A 186 3.06 12.11 15.05
N PHE A 187 2.81 11.13 15.91
CA PHE A 187 1.49 10.52 16.08
C PHE A 187 0.39 11.59 16.09
N GLN A 188 -0.62 11.40 15.26
CA GLN A 188 -1.82 12.25 15.19
C GLN A 188 -3.06 11.45 15.56
N LYS A 189 -4.04 12.11 16.17
CA LYS A 189 -5.43 11.61 16.27
C LYS A 189 -6.29 12.36 15.27
N THR A 190 -7.25 11.67 14.66
CA THR A 190 -8.26 12.33 13.82
C THR A 190 -9.21 13.14 14.72
N PRO A 191 -9.65 14.36 14.31
CA PRO A 191 -10.64 15.15 15.05
C PRO A 191 -12.03 14.50 15.09
#